data_AF-A0AAI8D4T4-F1
#
_entry.id   AF-A0AAI8D4T4-F1
#
_cell.length_a   1.000
_cell.length_b   1.000
_cell.length_c   1.000
_cell.angle_alpha   90.00
_cell.angle_beta   90.00
_cell.angle_gamma   90.00
#
_symmetry.space_group_name_H-M   'P 1'
#
loop_
_entity.id
_entity.type
_entity.pdbx_description
1 polymer ?
#
loop_
_entity_poly.entity_id
_entity_poly.type
_entity_poly.pdbx_seq_one_letter_code
_entity_poly.pdbx_strand_id
1 'polypeptide(L)'
;MGLMYLIDTLRLDPAASIKTGLRIVHFIGLALGLGAATVLDLMILKFFLKGKVTSDQWNVFHFGSRIVNAGLILLWITGLGFLAYYSAFDPIRLENEKVWAKMTIVLILTINGVFLHMAVLPKVKAQIGRSLLDGMSTGQRSLFFASGALSATSWYVPLLLGAMPQLNFVVPMTTILLAYALLLTLALLATQLMLLALGDDQRSEHPSSLRDRSEPVMGLS
;
A
#
# COMPACT_ATOMS: atom_id res chain seq x y z
N MET A 1 -19.04 -27.92 -31.35
CA MET A 1 -18.33 -29.00 -30.65
C MET A 1 -17.33 -28.48 -29.60
N GLY A 2 -16.42 -27.54 -29.92
CA GLY A 2 -15.36 -27.13 -28.98
C GLY A 2 -15.81 -26.59 -27.61
N LEU A 3 -16.83 -25.72 -27.56
CA LEU A 3 -17.34 -25.16 -26.30
C LEU A 3 -17.97 -26.24 -25.40
N MET A 4 -18.69 -27.19 -26.00
CA MET A 4 -19.32 -28.30 -25.26
C MET A 4 -18.25 -29.22 -24.68
N TYR A 5 -17.21 -29.55 -25.46
CA TYR A 5 -16.07 -30.34 -25.00
C TYR A 5 -15.30 -29.65 -23.86
N LEU A 6 -15.15 -28.32 -23.91
CA LEU A 6 -14.57 -27.53 -22.83
C LEU A 6 -15.41 -27.63 -21.54
N ILE A 7 -16.73 -27.43 -21.64
CA ILE A 7 -17.64 -27.50 -20.49
C ILE A 7 -17.63 -28.91 -19.89
N ASP A 8 -17.67 -29.94 -20.73
CA ASP A 8 -17.63 -31.32 -20.28
C ASP A 8 -16.29 -31.63 -19.60
N THR A 9 -15.17 -31.14 -20.14
CA THR A 9 -13.84 -31.29 -19.51
C THR A 9 -13.77 -30.59 -18.14
N LEU A 10 -14.31 -29.38 -18.03
CA LEU A 10 -14.35 -28.65 -16.75
C LEU A 10 -15.26 -29.32 -15.70
N ARG A 11 -16.25 -30.09 -16.15
CA ARG A 11 -17.16 -30.87 -15.29
C ARG A 11 -16.56 -32.17 -14.78
N LEU A 12 -15.49 -32.68 -15.40
CA LEU A 12 -14.83 -33.92 -14.96
C LEU A 12 -14.19 -33.77 -13.58
N ASP A 13 -13.63 -32.60 -13.27
CA ASP A 13 -13.10 -32.27 -11.94
C ASP A 13 -13.59 -30.87 -11.50
N PRO A 14 -14.82 -30.81 -10.92
CA PRO A 14 -15.39 -29.55 -10.45
C PRO A 14 -14.54 -28.87 -9.38
N ALA A 15 -13.85 -29.65 -8.53
CA ALA A 15 -13.02 -29.11 -7.46
C ALA A 15 -11.78 -28.41 -8.03
N ALA A 16 -11.07 -29.01 -8.99
CA ALA A 16 -9.95 -28.37 -9.67
C ALA A 16 -10.39 -27.12 -10.45
N SER A 17 -11.56 -27.17 -11.10
CA SER A 17 -12.15 -26.03 -11.81
C SER A 17 -12.43 -24.85 -10.86
N ILE A 18 -13.03 -25.11 -9.69
CA ILE A 18 -13.27 -24.09 -8.66
C ILE A 18 -11.94 -23.49 -8.18
N LYS A 19 -10.96 -24.32 -7.84
CA LYS A 19 -9.63 -23.86 -7.38
C LYS A 19 -8.95 -22.97 -8.42
N THR A 20 -9.08 -23.32 -9.70
CA THR A 20 -8.52 -22.55 -10.81
C THR A 20 -9.25 -21.22 -10.98
N GLY A 21 -10.59 -21.21 -10.94
CA GLY A 21 -11.39 -19.99 -10.96
C GLY A 21 -11.04 -19.03 -9.82
N LEU A 22 -10.94 -19.54 -8.59
CA LEU A 22 -10.48 -18.77 -7.43
C LEU A 22 -9.11 -18.13 -7.68
N ARG A 23 -8.16 -18.89 -8.24
CA ARG A 23 -6.81 -18.38 -8.54
C ARG A 23 -6.83 -17.25 -9.56
N ILE A 24 -7.60 -17.39 -10.64
CA ILE A 24 -7.71 -16.37 -11.69
C ILE A 24 -8.28 -15.08 -11.10
N VAL A 25 -9.41 -15.15 -10.38
CA VAL A 25 -10.04 -13.98 -9.77
C VAL A 25 -9.12 -13.35 -8.72
N HIS A 26 -8.40 -14.17 -7.95
CA HIS A 26 -7.43 -13.68 -6.97
C HIS A 26 -6.29 -12.90 -7.64
N PHE A 27 -5.75 -13.39 -8.76
CA PHE A 27 -4.71 -12.68 -9.50
C PHE A 27 -5.22 -11.40 -10.17
N ILE A 28 -6.47 -11.37 -10.63
CA ILE A 28 -7.10 -10.12 -11.10
C ILE A 28 -7.19 -9.12 -9.94
N GLY A 29 -7.68 -9.56 -8.77
CA GLY A 29 -7.73 -8.73 -7.57
C GLY A 29 -6.36 -8.20 -7.16
N LEU A 30 -5.33 -9.05 -7.21
CA LEU A 30 -3.95 -8.69 -6.93
C LEU A 30 -3.41 -7.66 -7.92
N ALA A 31 -3.58 -7.88 -9.23
CA ALA A 31 -3.09 -6.99 -10.27
C ALA A 31 -3.76 -5.60 -10.19
N LEU A 32 -5.07 -5.56 -9.96
CA LEU A 32 -5.81 -4.31 -9.76
C LEU A 32 -5.38 -3.60 -8.47
N GLY A 33 -5.37 -4.34 -7.36
CA GLY A 33 -5.08 -3.81 -6.02
C GLY A 33 -3.65 -3.29 -5.89
N LEU A 34 -2.67 -4.17 -6.07
CA LEU A 34 -1.24 -3.84 -5.98
C LEU A 34 -0.86 -2.80 -7.05
N GLY A 35 -1.29 -3.00 -8.30
CA GLY A 35 -0.93 -2.10 -9.39
C GLY A 35 -1.42 -0.67 -9.16
N ALA A 36 -2.69 -0.51 -8.77
CA ALA A 36 -3.22 0.80 -8.42
C ALA A 36 -2.53 1.37 -7.17
N ALA A 37 -2.31 0.57 -6.13
CA ALA A 37 -1.66 1.03 -4.90
C ALA A 37 -0.25 1.58 -5.18
N THR A 38 0.56 0.85 -5.96
CA THR A 38 1.89 1.31 -6.38
C THR A 38 1.83 2.64 -7.12
N VAL A 39 0.87 2.82 -8.04
CA VAL A 39 0.71 4.10 -8.74
C VAL A 39 0.36 5.23 -7.77
N LEU A 40 -0.54 5.00 -6.82
CA LEU A 40 -0.92 6.00 -5.81
C LEU A 40 0.25 6.38 -4.90
N ASP A 41 1.04 5.39 -4.45
CA ASP A 41 2.22 5.62 -3.63
C ASP A 41 3.27 6.47 -4.38
N LEU A 42 3.49 6.18 -5.67
CA LEU A 42 4.36 6.99 -6.53
C LEU A 42 3.81 8.40 -6.78
N MET A 43 2.49 8.56 -6.90
CA MET A 43 1.86 9.87 -7.03
C MET A 43 2.05 10.71 -5.75
N ILE A 44 1.88 10.12 -4.57
CA ILE A 44 2.17 10.76 -3.29
C ILE A 44 3.63 11.25 -3.25
N LEU A 45 4.58 10.39 -3.62
CA LEU A 45 6.00 10.75 -3.64
C LEU A 45 6.25 11.90 -4.63
N LYS A 46 5.61 11.86 -5.79
CA LYS A 46 5.68 12.96 -6.78
C LYS A 46 5.08 14.27 -6.25
N PHE A 47 3.93 14.22 -5.58
CA PHE A 47 3.29 15.41 -5.00
C PHE A 47 4.15 16.04 -3.91
N PHE A 48 4.81 15.19 -3.13
CA PHE A 48 5.79 15.62 -2.14
C PHE A 48 6.99 16.33 -2.76
N LEU A 49 7.58 15.75 -3.82
CA LEU A 49 8.77 16.33 -4.48
C LEU A 49 8.48 17.56 -5.36
N LYS A 50 7.29 17.64 -5.99
CA LYS A 50 6.95 18.70 -6.96
C LYS A 50 5.91 19.72 -6.44
N GLY A 51 5.54 19.64 -5.18
CA GLY A 51 5.04 20.75 -4.37
C GLY A 51 3.64 21.30 -4.65
N LYS A 52 2.87 20.81 -5.63
CA LYS A 52 1.46 21.21 -5.82
C LYS A 52 0.58 20.05 -6.28
N VAL A 53 -0.55 19.85 -5.59
CA VAL A 53 -1.58 18.88 -5.96
C VAL A 53 -2.60 19.57 -6.88
N THR A 54 -2.82 19.04 -8.08
CA THR A 54 -3.84 19.56 -9.02
C THR A 54 -5.16 18.80 -8.90
N SER A 55 -6.25 19.40 -9.41
CA SER A 55 -7.57 18.73 -9.44
C SER A 55 -7.55 17.44 -10.26
N ASP A 56 -6.86 17.43 -11.41
CA ASP A 56 -6.73 16.24 -12.25
C ASP A 56 -5.95 15.12 -11.54
N GLN A 57 -4.88 15.49 -10.85
CA GLN A 57 -4.08 14.57 -10.04
C GLN A 57 -4.92 13.97 -8.90
N TRP A 58 -5.76 14.78 -8.25
CA TRP A 58 -6.71 14.30 -7.26
C TRP A 58 -7.72 13.31 -7.86
N ASN A 59 -8.29 13.60 -9.04
CA ASN A 59 -9.27 12.72 -9.68
C ASN A 59 -8.68 11.34 -10.00
N VAL A 60 -7.45 11.31 -10.53
CA VAL A 60 -6.70 10.06 -10.76
C VAL A 60 -6.42 9.34 -9.44
N PHE A 61 -5.99 10.07 -8.41
CA PHE A 61 -5.71 9.50 -7.09
C PHE A 61 -6.96 8.88 -6.44
N HIS A 62 -8.08 9.60 -6.49
CA HIS A 62 -9.37 9.15 -5.96
C HIS A 62 -9.89 7.93 -6.73
N PHE A 63 -9.82 7.94 -8.07
CA PHE A 63 -10.19 6.79 -8.88
C PHE A 63 -9.32 5.56 -8.57
N GLY A 64 -8.00 5.73 -8.51
CA GLY A 64 -7.09 4.66 -8.14
C GLY A 64 -7.39 4.08 -6.76
N SER A 65 -7.75 4.92 -5.77
CA SER A 65 -8.12 4.43 -4.43
C SER A 65 -9.33 3.48 -4.46
N ARG A 66 -10.30 3.74 -5.36
CA ARG A 66 -11.45 2.85 -5.57
C ARG A 66 -11.05 1.53 -6.23
N ILE A 67 -10.08 1.56 -7.15
CA ILE A 67 -9.50 0.35 -7.75
C ILE A 67 -8.78 -0.49 -6.69
N VAL A 68 -7.98 0.15 -5.82
CA VAL A 68 -7.30 -0.52 -4.69
C VAL A 68 -8.33 -1.23 -3.82
N ASN A 69 -9.40 -0.52 -3.42
CA ASN A 69 -10.47 -1.08 -2.61
C ASN A 69 -11.17 -2.26 -3.31
N ALA A 70 -11.49 -2.14 -4.60
CA ALA A 70 -12.09 -3.23 -5.37
C ALA A 70 -11.16 -4.47 -5.45
N GLY A 71 -9.86 -4.25 -5.68
CA GLY A 71 -8.86 -5.32 -5.65
C GLY A 71 -8.78 -6.01 -4.29
N LEU A 72 -8.79 -5.24 -3.20
CA LEU A 72 -8.77 -5.77 -1.83
C LEU A 72 -10.03 -6.59 -1.51
N ILE A 73 -11.21 -6.14 -1.95
CA ILE A 73 -12.46 -6.91 -1.83
C ILE A 73 -12.35 -8.25 -2.57
N LEU A 74 -11.85 -8.26 -3.81
CA LEU A 74 -11.65 -9.49 -4.57
C LEU A 74 -10.67 -10.43 -3.89
N LEU A 75 -9.59 -9.90 -3.30
CA LEU A 75 -8.60 -10.70 -2.56
C LEU A 75 -9.19 -11.32 -1.30
N TRP A 76 -10.03 -10.60 -0.56
CA TRP A 76 -10.73 -11.16 0.59
C TRP A 76 -11.72 -12.25 0.19
N ILE A 77 -12.57 -11.98 -0.80
CA ILE A 77 -13.56 -12.96 -1.29
C ILE A 77 -12.85 -14.25 -1.74
N THR A 78 -11.81 -14.11 -2.55
CA THR A 78 -11.08 -15.28 -3.07
C THR A 78 -10.17 -15.93 -2.04
N GLY A 79 -9.57 -15.17 -1.12
CA GLY A 79 -8.76 -15.69 -0.02
C GLY A 79 -9.60 -16.54 0.94
N LEU A 80 -10.76 -16.04 1.36
CA LEU A 80 -11.74 -16.82 2.13
C LEU A 80 -12.28 -18.00 1.32
N GLY A 81 -12.50 -17.82 0.02
CA GLY A 81 -12.86 -18.90 -0.91
C GLY A 81 -11.81 -20.01 -0.94
N PHE A 82 -10.51 -19.69 -0.90
CA PHE A 82 -9.45 -20.69 -0.78
C PHE A 82 -9.48 -21.42 0.57
N LEU A 83 -9.73 -20.72 1.69
CA LEU A 83 -9.86 -21.37 2.99
C LEU A 83 -11.06 -22.33 3.03
N ALA A 84 -12.20 -21.91 2.49
CA ALA A 84 -13.38 -22.77 2.35
C ALA A 84 -13.07 -23.99 1.45
N TYR A 85 -12.42 -23.77 0.31
CA TYR A 85 -11.99 -24.85 -0.58
C TYR A 85 -11.04 -25.83 0.12
N TYR A 86 -10.05 -25.35 0.86
CA TYR A 86 -9.12 -26.21 1.60
C TYR A 86 -9.86 -27.02 2.66
N SER A 87 -10.80 -26.41 3.41
CA SER A 87 -11.58 -27.14 4.41
C SER A 87 -12.41 -28.30 3.83
N ALA A 88 -12.92 -28.15 2.60
CA ALA A 88 -13.78 -29.15 1.96
C ALA A 88 -13.00 -30.21 1.15
N PHE A 89 -11.90 -29.83 0.50
CA PHE A 89 -11.25 -30.67 -0.53
C PHE A 89 -9.75 -30.93 -0.30
N ASP A 90 -9.05 -30.13 0.51
CA ASP A 90 -7.60 -30.27 0.74
C ASP A 90 -7.21 -29.78 2.16
N PRO A 91 -7.69 -30.43 3.25
CA PRO A 91 -7.62 -29.87 4.61
C PRO A 91 -6.19 -29.69 5.12
N ILE A 92 -5.26 -30.53 4.66
CA ILE A 92 -3.83 -30.43 4.99
C ILE A 92 -3.29 -29.03 4.66
N ARG A 93 -3.82 -28.34 3.63
CA ARG A 93 -3.41 -26.96 3.28
C ARG A 93 -3.70 -25.93 4.37
N LEU A 94 -4.64 -26.20 5.27
CA LEU A 94 -4.93 -25.32 6.41
C LEU A 94 -3.84 -25.38 7.47
N GLU A 95 -3.07 -26.46 7.53
CA GLU A 95 -1.90 -26.59 8.42
C GLU A 95 -0.69 -25.82 7.88
N ASN A 96 -0.73 -25.36 6.63
CA ASN A 96 0.34 -24.55 6.07
C ASN A 96 0.33 -23.14 6.68
N GLU A 97 1.16 -22.94 7.69
CA GLU A 97 1.36 -21.66 8.40
C GLU A 97 1.61 -20.46 7.47
N LYS A 98 2.20 -20.68 6.28
CA LYS A 98 2.36 -19.61 5.27
C LYS A 98 1.02 -19.01 4.81
N VAL A 99 -0.05 -19.80 4.76
CA VAL A 99 -1.39 -19.32 4.38
C VAL A 99 -1.88 -18.31 5.43
N TRP A 100 -1.73 -18.64 6.71
CA TRP A 100 -2.13 -17.76 7.82
C TRP A 100 -1.26 -16.51 7.90
N ALA A 101 0.04 -16.62 7.66
CA ALA A 101 0.92 -15.46 7.56
C ALA A 101 0.43 -14.46 6.49
N LYS A 102 0.04 -14.95 5.30
CA LYS A 102 -0.53 -14.09 4.24
C LYS A 102 -1.83 -13.43 4.70
N MET A 103 -2.73 -14.19 5.34
CA MET A 103 -4.00 -13.64 5.85
C MET A 103 -3.77 -12.54 6.87
N THR A 104 -2.83 -12.72 7.80
CA THR A 104 -2.45 -11.69 8.78
C THR A 104 -1.91 -10.43 8.10
N ILE A 105 -1.04 -10.57 7.11
CA ILE A 105 -0.48 -9.41 6.39
C ILE A 105 -1.56 -8.69 5.59
N VAL A 106 -2.47 -9.41 4.93
CA VAL A 106 -3.62 -8.82 4.22
C VAL A 106 -4.58 -8.11 5.19
N LEU A 107 -4.74 -8.63 6.42
CA LEU A 107 -5.50 -7.94 7.46
C LEU A 107 -4.85 -6.63 7.89
N ILE A 108 -3.54 -6.63 8.12
CA ILE A 108 -2.77 -5.40 8.42
C ILE A 108 -2.91 -4.39 7.27
N LEU A 109 -2.77 -4.85 6.02
CA LEU A 109 -2.97 -4.03 4.83
C LEU A 109 -4.38 -3.42 4.80
N THR A 110 -5.40 -4.19 5.16
CA THR A 110 -6.80 -3.75 5.17
C THR A 110 -7.03 -2.67 6.22
N ILE A 111 -6.49 -2.85 7.44
CA ILE A 111 -6.56 -1.85 8.51
C ILE A 111 -5.87 -0.55 8.07
N ASN A 112 -4.69 -0.66 7.46
CA ASN A 112 -3.98 0.51 6.91
C ASN A 112 -4.78 1.18 5.78
N GLY A 113 -5.43 0.41 4.90
CA GLY A 113 -6.29 0.93 3.84
C GLY A 113 -7.48 1.72 4.38
N VAL A 114 -8.15 1.21 5.43
CA VAL A 114 -9.23 1.95 6.12
C VAL A 114 -8.70 3.25 6.73
N PHE A 115 -7.54 3.20 7.40
CA PHE A 115 -6.88 4.39 7.92
C PHE A 115 -6.58 5.41 6.81
N LEU A 116 -6.04 4.97 5.66
CA LEU A 116 -5.77 5.84 4.52
C LEU A 116 -7.04 6.50 4.00
N HIS A 117 -8.13 5.74 3.87
CA HIS A 117 -9.41 6.26 3.39
C HIS A 117 -10.02 7.31 4.34
N MET A 118 -9.92 7.08 5.66
CA MET A 118 -10.55 7.96 6.66
C MET A 118 -9.68 9.17 7.02
N ALA A 119 -8.35 9.01 7.10
CA ALA A 119 -7.46 10.02 7.65
C ALA A 119 -6.59 10.71 6.59
N VAL A 120 -6.18 9.99 5.53
CA VAL A 120 -5.24 10.50 4.53
C VAL A 120 -5.97 11.08 3.32
N LEU A 121 -6.92 10.37 2.71
CA LEU A 121 -7.64 10.86 1.53
C LEU A 121 -8.29 12.25 1.73
N PRO A 122 -8.99 12.54 2.85
CA PRO A 122 -9.59 13.86 3.05
C PRO A 122 -8.53 14.97 3.12
N LYS A 123 -7.37 14.66 3.69
CA LYS A 123 -6.25 15.61 3.76
C LYS A 123 -5.65 15.87 2.38
N VAL A 124 -5.43 14.83 1.57
CA VAL A 124 -4.95 15.02 0.18
C VAL A 124 -5.91 15.89 -0.62
N LYS A 125 -7.23 15.66 -0.48
CA LYS A 125 -8.26 16.49 -1.12
C LYS A 125 -8.20 17.95 -0.68
N ALA A 126 -7.97 18.19 0.61
CA ALA A 126 -7.87 19.55 1.15
C ALA A 126 -6.64 20.32 0.65
N GLN A 127 -5.65 19.64 0.07
CA GLN A 127 -4.41 20.23 -0.46
C GLN A 127 -4.47 20.55 -1.96
N ILE A 128 -5.63 20.45 -2.62
CA ILE A 128 -5.76 20.87 -4.02
C ILE A 128 -5.40 22.35 -4.14
N GLY A 129 -4.44 22.66 -5.02
CA GLY A 129 -3.87 24.00 -5.20
C GLY A 129 -2.73 24.36 -4.24
N ARG A 130 -2.40 23.48 -3.28
CA ARG A 130 -1.33 23.66 -2.29
C ARG A 130 -0.30 22.53 -2.36
N SER A 131 0.79 22.67 -1.62
CA SER A 131 1.74 21.58 -1.40
C SER A 131 1.13 20.49 -0.53
N LEU A 132 1.46 19.22 -0.82
CA LEU A 132 0.87 18.07 -0.15
C LEU A 132 1.01 18.14 1.38
N LEU A 133 2.11 18.71 1.88
CA LEU A 133 2.43 18.78 3.32
C LEU A 133 2.19 20.15 3.94
N ASP A 134 1.56 21.07 3.19
CA ASP A 134 1.29 22.42 3.67
C ASP A 134 0.36 22.40 4.90
N GLY A 135 0.74 23.11 5.95
CA GLY A 135 0.03 23.13 7.23
C GLY A 135 0.03 21.79 8.02
N MET A 136 0.75 20.76 7.58
CA MET A 136 0.86 19.49 8.33
C MET A 136 1.99 19.53 9.35
N SER A 137 1.75 19.05 10.57
CA SER A 137 2.79 18.87 11.58
C SER A 137 3.78 17.77 11.19
N THR A 138 4.99 17.79 11.76
CA THR A 138 6.02 16.76 11.51
C THR A 138 5.49 15.35 11.77
N GLY A 139 4.71 15.16 12.84
CA GLY A 139 4.08 13.88 13.15
C GLY A 139 3.05 13.44 12.11
N GLN A 140 2.25 14.37 11.57
CA GLN A 140 1.29 14.06 10.50
C GLN A 140 1.99 13.69 9.20
N ARG A 141 3.09 14.37 8.85
CA ARG A 141 3.92 14.04 7.69
C ARG A 141 4.51 12.64 7.85
N SER A 142 5.14 12.37 8.99
CA SER A 142 5.73 11.07 9.32
C SER A 142 4.70 9.93 9.21
N LEU A 143 3.50 10.11 9.79
CA LEU A 143 2.41 9.14 9.73
C LEU A 143 1.91 8.88 8.29
N PHE A 144 1.86 9.92 7.47
CA PHE A 144 1.44 9.82 6.07
C PHE A 144 2.40 8.92 5.27
N PHE A 145 3.71 9.16 5.35
CA PHE A 145 4.70 8.34 4.66
C PHE A 145 4.83 6.94 5.27
N ALA A 146 4.71 6.81 6.59
CA ALA A 146 4.69 5.52 7.27
C ALA A 146 3.54 4.64 6.77
N SER A 147 2.36 5.22 6.56
CA SER A 147 1.21 4.50 6.02
C SER A 147 1.42 4.05 4.57
N GLY A 148 2.11 4.85 3.75
CA GLY A 148 2.54 4.46 2.40
C GLY A 148 3.55 3.31 2.42
N ALA A 149 4.58 3.39 3.27
CA ALA A 149 5.55 2.31 3.44
C ALA A 149 4.88 1.00 3.91
N LEU A 150 3.97 1.09 4.89
CA LEU A 150 3.18 -0.04 5.37
C LEU A 150 2.33 -0.65 4.25
N SER A 151 1.69 0.18 3.43
CA SER A 151 0.92 -0.25 2.26
C SER A 151 1.80 -1.04 1.29
N ALA A 152 2.90 -0.44 0.83
CA ALA A 152 3.82 -1.06 -0.13
C ALA A 152 4.35 -2.41 0.38
N THR A 153 4.90 -2.45 1.60
CA THR A 153 5.41 -3.71 2.17
C THR A 153 4.31 -4.77 2.28
N SER A 154 3.11 -4.39 2.71
CA SER A 154 2.00 -5.35 2.93
C SER A 154 1.32 -5.82 1.64
N TRP A 155 1.54 -5.12 0.51
CA TRP A 155 1.16 -5.61 -0.81
C TRP A 155 2.20 -6.58 -1.41
N TYR A 156 3.48 -6.21 -1.35
CA TYR A 156 4.54 -6.98 -2.02
C TYR A 156 4.91 -8.26 -1.26
N VAL A 157 4.87 -8.29 0.07
CA VAL A 157 5.24 -9.50 0.83
C VAL A 157 4.30 -10.68 0.55
N PRO A 158 2.96 -10.57 0.60
CA PRO A 158 2.07 -11.67 0.26
C PRO A 158 2.22 -12.15 -1.19
N LEU A 159 2.50 -11.25 -2.14
CA LEU A 159 2.84 -11.58 -3.52
C LEU A 159 4.08 -12.48 -3.59
N LEU A 160 5.17 -12.09 -2.93
CA LEU A 160 6.41 -12.88 -2.88
C LEU A 160 6.18 -14.26 -2.24
N LEU A 161 5.46 -14.31 -1.11
CA LEU A 161 5.07 -15.57 -0.47
C LEU A 161 4.16 -16.44 -1.37
N GLY A 162 3.39 -15.79 -2.25
CA GLY A 162 2.60 -16.40 -3.33
C GLY A 162 3.47 -17.12 -4.35
N ALA A 163 4.54 -16.46 -4.78
CA ALA A 163 5.47 -16.94 -5.79
C ALA A 163 6.48 -17.99 -5.29
N MET A 164 6.60 -18.20 -3.98
CA MET A 164 7.58 -19.11 -3.38
C MET A 164 6.95 -20.41 -2.84
N PRO A 165 6.65 -21.40 -3.68
CA PRO A 165 6.07 -22.68 -3.24
C PRO A 165 6.99 -23.46 -2.29
N GLN A 166 8.30 -23.29 -2.37
CA GLN A 166 9.30 -23.95 -1.52
C GLN A 166 9.15 -23.66 -0.01
N LEU A 167 8.41 -22.61 0.35
CA LEU A 167 8.14 -22.26 1.75
C LEU A 167 6.90 -22.97 2.32
N ASN A 168 6.10 -23.65 1.48
CA ASN A 168 4.89 -24.35 1.94
C ASN A 168 5.26 -25.45 2.93
N PHE A 169 4.62 -25.47 4.10
CA PHE A 169 4.84 -26.50 5.14
C PHE A 169 6.26 -26.57 5.73
N VAL A 170 7.13 -25.60 5.40
CA VAL A 170 8.54 -25.59 5.84
C VAL A 170 8.80 -24.46 6.81
N VAL A 171 8.34 -23.25 6.49
CA VAL A 171 8.65 -22.06 7.29
C VAL A 171 7.48 -21.70 8.20
N PRO A 172 7.71 -21.59 9.52
CA PRO A 172 6.69 -21.15 10.46
C PRO A 172 6.18 -19.73 10.17
N MET A 173 4.92 -19.49 10.52
CA MET A 173 4.26 -18.18 10.41
C MET A 173 5.01 -17.12 11.20
N THR A 174 5.50 -17.45 12.39
CA THR A 174 6.27 -16.54 13.24
C THR A 174 7.51 -16.02 12.53
N THR A 175 8.29 -16.90 11.89
CA THR A 175 9.47 -16.52 11.10
C THR A 175 9.10 -15.62 9.92
N ILE A 176 8.01 -15.92 9.22
CA ILE A 176 7.53 -15.09 8.10
C ILE A 176 7.11 -13.70 8.60
N LEU A 177 6.39 -13.63 9.72
CA LEU A 177 5.93 -12.36 10.29
C LEU A 177 7.08 -11.53 10.87
N LEU A 178 8.11 -12.16 11.43
CA LEU A 178 9.34 -11.46 11.85
C LEU A 178 10.10 -10.89 10.65
N ALA A 179 10.22 -11.65 9.56
CA ALA A 179 10.82 -11.16 8.32
C ALA A 179 10.00 -9.99 7.74
N TYR A 180 8.67 -10.09 7.73
CA TYR A 180 7.78 -9.00 7.35
C TYR A 180 7.96 -7.77 8.24
N ALA A 181 8.01 -7.94 9.57
CA ALA A 181 8.21 -6.85 10.52
C ALA A 181 9.56 -6.16 10.31
N LEU A 182 10.63 -6.93 10.09
CA LEU A 182 11.95 -6.39 9.76
C LEU A 182 11.92 -5.56 8.46
N LEU A 183 11.34 -6.08 7.38
CA LEU A 183 11.22 -5.36 6.11
C LEU A 183 10.40 -4.08 6.27
N LEU A 184 9.31 -4.14 7.04
CA LEU A 184 8.49 -2.97 7.35
C LEU A 184 9.29 -1.94 8.14
N THR A 185 10.01 -2.34 9.19
CA THR A 185 10.86 -1.44 9.97
C THR A 185 11.91 -0.76 9.10
N LEU A 186 12.57 -1.50 8.20
CA LEU A 186 13.54 -0.93 7.26
C LEU A 186 12.88 0.09 6.32
N ALA A 187 11.70 -0.21 5.78
CA ALA A 187 10.95 0.72 4.94
C ALA A 187 10.53 1.99 5.71
N LEU A 188 10.07 1.83 6.95
CA LEU A 188 9.74 2.95 7.84
C LEU A 188 10.96 3.82 8.12
N LEU A 189 12.10 3.23 8.48
CA LEU A 189 13.35 3.96 8.70
C LEU A 189 13.78 4.73 7.45
N ALA A 190 13.73 4.10 6.27
CA ALA A 190 14.05 4.77 5.01
C ALA A 190 13.17 6.00 4.77
N THR A 191 11.86 5.90 5.01
CA THR A 191 10.95 7.06 4.87
C THR A 191 11.23 8.16 5.89
N GLN A 192 11.58 7.83 7.14
CA GLN A 192 11.94 8.85 8.13
C GLN A 192 13.25 9.56 7.77
N LEU A 193 14.26 8.82 7.33
CA LEU A 193 15.54 9.40 6.89
C LEU A 193 15.35 10.33 5.69
N MET A 194 14.51 9.95 4.72
CA MET A 194 14.14 10.80 3.59
C MET A 194 13.49 12.11 4.05
N LEU A 195 12.57 12.04 5.01
CA LEU A 195 11.89 13.22 5.56
C LEU A 195 12.83 14.16 6.30
N LEU A 196 13.80 13.62 7.04
CA LEU A 196 14.82 14.39 7.74
C LEU A 196 15.75 15.10 6.76
N ALA A 197 16.28 14.36 5.77
CA ALA A 197 17.19 14.91 4.76
C ALA A 197 16.56 16.09 3.99
N LEU A 198 15.28 16.01 3.65
CA LEU A 198 14.56 17.08 2.93
C LEU A 198 14.10 18.22 3.84
N GLY A 199 14.02 17.98 5.16
CA GLY A 199 13.69 19.02 6.14
C GLY A 199 14.86 19.99 6.41
N ASP A 200 16.09 19.50 6.29
CA ASP A 200 17.30 20.31 6.48
C ASP A 200 17.56 21.24 5.28
N ASP A 201 17.33 20.78 4.05
CA ASP A 201 17.48 21.59 2.82
C ASP A 201 16.54 22.81 2.78
N GLN A 202 15.33 22.70 3.32
CA GLN A 202 14.39 23.84 3.36
C GLN A 202 14.73 24.88 4.44
N ARG A 203 15.53 24.51 5.45
CA ARG A 203 15.99 25.44 6.49
C ARG A 203 17.24 26.21 6.08
N SER A 204 18.09 25.64 5.22
CA SER A 204 19.31 26.30 4.74
C SER A 204 19.03 27.40 3.70
N GLU A 205 17.91 27.34 2.97
CA GLU A 205 17.51 28.37 1.98
C GLU A 205 16.82 29.61 2.58
N HIS A 206 16.54 29.66 3.89
CA HIS A 206 15.97 30.84 4.56
C HIS A 206 16.94 31.49 5.55
N PRO A 207 18.06 32.09 5.09
CA PRO A 207 18.89 32.91 5.96
C PRO A 207 18.12 34.18 6.36
N SER A 208 17.90 34.29 7.66
CA SER A 208 17.48 35.47 8.43
C SER A 208 17.63 36.82 7.71
N SER A 209 16.55 37.30 7.09
CA SER A 209 16.45 38.67 6.53
C SER A 209 16.06 39.74 7.56
N LEU A 210 16.18 39.44 8.86
CA LEU A 210 15.74 40.33 9.96
C LEU A 210 16.89 40.70 10.90
N ARG A 211 18.05 41.06 10.36
CA ARG A 211 19.11 41.64 11.18
C ARG A 211 19.98 42.64 10.42
N ASP A 212 19.38 43.64 9.77
CA ASP A 212 20.03 44.95 9.58
C ASP A 212 19.07 46.02 9.04
N ARG A 213 18.11 46.48 9.85
CA ARG A 213 17.36 47.72 9.57
C ARG A 213 16.95 48.39 10.88
N SER A 214 17.94 48.86 11.63
CA SER A 214 17.70 49.85 12.68
C SER A 214 18.97 50.65 12.95
N GLU A 215 19.36 51.50 11.99
CA GLU A 215 19.99 52.76 12.34
C GLU A 215 19.18 53.90 11.70
N PRO A 216 18.56 54.78 12.50
CA PRO A 216 17.82 55.91 11.99
C PRO A 216 18.79 57.03 11.60
N VAL A 217 18.62 57.53 10.37
CA VAL A 217 19.22 58.76 9.88
C VAL A 217 18.70 59.93 10.73
N MET A 218 19.58 60.51 11.55
CA MET A 218 19.49 61.86 12.13
C MET A 218 20.90 62.46 12.01
N GLY A 219 21.16 63.65 11.49
CA GLY A 219 20.33 64.76 11.03
C GLY A 219 21.27 65.83 10.44
N LEU A 220 20.68 66.77 9.73
CA LEU A 220 21.31 67.91 9.07
C LEU A 220 21.95 68.90 10.07
N SER A 221 23.20 69.31 9.80
CA SER A 221 23.70 70.70 9.85
C SER A 221 25.09 70.78 9.26
#